data_AF-A0A2K9AA78-F1
#
_entry.id   AF-A0A2K9AA78-F1
#
_cell.length_a   1.000
_cell.length_b   1.000
_cell.length_c   1.000
_cell.angle_alpha   90.00
_cell.angle_beta   90.00
_cell.angle_gamma   90.00
#
_symmetry.space_group_name_H-M   'P 1'
#
loop_
_entity.id
_entity.type
_entity.pdbx_description
1 polymer ?
#
loop_
_entity_poly.entity_id
_entity_poly.type
_entity_poly.pdbx_seq_one_letter_code
_entity_poly.pdbx_strand_id
1 'polypeptide(L)'
;MKKTLVLLLVVLSVLTLAGCQDEEQEVTDTVKPVISGMEDMVLTLGDEAPNWLDGVTATDDVDGNVTVTVDASAVILTEAGIYDVIYSAEDEAGNLESVTIKVTVNNPEVDAFYVSLLDLEGSTLMNETIEFDASNETPIIELIDAVVELDYTVFDFGTMIHGVGGHYPKEYGASYNYYYQIIVDGTPIMTGLDQVVYEDDMTIEFVETSTLSAFDQQVDDFIYDFIETHMDTYITDSAVDYNVLSAVYQLNMRNYIDLDVTSRYTYENISITQESFADLSVGNLMKLAIYMTIEHLDTTPLKDHLLTLDVTNAYELTSYLQALSMLGETDQDAALSLINHTLEDPDFIGMSYTALYGYEALDGFDTYMTSSYTYIETTLSEDGIVSWGNANASSTAQLILGLVAQGINPQDEAYQTNTIGLVEALMAYELNGGFKWMITDENPDLMFSTPQAFSALVAYKLSRDIWGFPATHLFDLD
;
A
#
# COMPACT_ATOMS: atom_id res chain seq x y z
N MET A 1 -125.35 31.93 -36.17
CA MET A 1 -124.09 31.57 -35.48
C MET A 1 -123.07 32.63 -35.84
N LYS A 2 -122.49 33.29 -34.83
CA LYS A 2 -122.04 34.71 -34.82
C LYS A 2 -120.90 34.96 -35.85
N LYS A 3 -121.13 35.65 -36.99
CA LYS A 3 -121.41 37.09 -37.30
C LYS A 3 -120.11 37.94 -37.44
N THR A 4 -119.70 38.18 -38.70
CA THR A 4 -119.62 39.49 -39.44
C THR A 4 -118.58 40.49 -38.90
N LEU A 5 -117.54 40.87 -39.66
CA LEU A 5 -117.50 41.84 -40.79
C LEU A 5 -117.07 43.26 -40.31
N VAL A 6 -115.94 43.74 -40.86
CA VAL A 6 -115.56 45.12 -41.23
C VAL A 6 -115.56 46.26 -40.18
N LEU A 7 -114.43 46.98 -40.08
CA LEU A 7 -114.29 48.47 -40.13
C LEU A 7 -112.77 48.79 -40.04
N LEU A 8 -112.06 49.41 -41.00
CA LEU A 8 -112.16 50.72 -41.67
C LEU A 8 -111.60 51.91 -40.82
N LEU A 9 -110.38 52.32 -41.21
CA LEU A 9 -109.92 53.70 -41.52
C LEU A 9 -109.49 54.67 -40.40
N VAL A 10 -108.33 55.30 -40.65
CA VAL A 10 -108.05 56.75 -40.72
C VAL A 10 -106.76 57.14 -39.98
N VAL A 11 -105.85 57.64 -40.81
CA VAL A 11 -104.65 58.45 -40.57
C VAL A 11 -104.99 59.79 -39.90
N LEU A 12 -104.21 60.24 -38.91
CA LEU A 12 -103.78 61.65 -38.87
C LEU A 12 -102.50 61.84 -38.05
N SER A 13 -101.51 62.41 -38.73
CA SER A 13 -100.23 62.97 -38.30
C SER A 13 -100.33 64.07 -37.24
N VAL A 14 -99.36 64.19 -36.32
CA VAL A 14 -98.66 65.45 -35.96
C VAL A 14 -97.29 65.11 -35.32
N LEU A 15 -96.22 65.77 -35.80
CA LEU A 15 -94.86 65.77 -35.24
C LEU A 15 -94.81 66.39 -33.84
N THR A 16 -93.99 65.83 -32.94
CA THR A 16 -93.30 66.61 -31.89
C THR A 16 -91.89 66.08 -31.60
N LEU A 17 -90.95 67.02 -31.73
CA LEU A 17 -89.54 67.10 -31.32
C LEU A 17 -88.88 65.90 -30.62
N ALA A 18 -87.77 65.46 -31.22
CA ALA A 18 -86.73 64.69 -30.56
C ALA A 18 -85.97 65.59 -29.56
N GLY A 19 -85.99 65.19 -28.30
CA GLY A 19 -84.97 65.53 -27.32
C GLY A 19 -84.32 64.22 -26.88
N CYS A 20 -83.03 64.06 -27.18
CA CYS A 20 -82.22 62.94 -26.69
C CYS A 20 -82.17 62.96 -25.17
N GLN A 21 -82.33 61.78 -24.57
CA GLN A 21 -81.87 61.50 -23.23
C GLN A 21 -81.29 60.09 -23.29
N ASP A 22 -79.95 60.03 -23.24
CA ASP A 22 -79.15 58.81 -23.25
C ASP A 22 -79.44 57.98 -21.99
N GLU A 23 -79.72 56.69 -22.19
CA GLU A 23 -79.57 55.67 -21.15
C GLU A 23 -78.15 55.11 -21.31
N GLU A 24 -77.24 55.45 -20.39
CA GLU A 24 -75.92 54.82 -20.29
C GLU A 24 -76.10 53.33 -19.95
N GLN A 25 -75.71 52.48 -20.88
CA GLN A 25 -75.53 51.05 -20.66
C GLN A 25 -74.13 50.88 -20.06
N GLU A 26 -74.02 50.55 -18.76
CA GLU A 26 -72.73 50.17 -18.17
C GLU A 26 -72.21 48.92 -18.89
N VAL A 27 -71.12 49.11 -19.66
CA VAL A 27 -70.31 48.01 -20.18
C VAL A 27 -69.44 47.53 -19.02
N THR A 28 -69.79 46.39 -18.44
CA THR A 28 -68.94 45.75 -17.44
C THR A 28 -67.74 45.13 -18.14
N ASP A 29 -66.55 45.60 -17.80
CA ASP A 29 -65.32 44.95 -18.22
C ASP A 29 -65.17 43.59 -17.54
N THR A 30 -64.81 42.58 -18.33
CA THR A 30 -64.72 41.16 -17.92
C THR A 30 -63.54 40.44 -18.57
N VAL A 31 -62.74 41.14 -19.37
CA VAL A 31 -61.59 40.57 -20.07
C VAL A 31 -60.39 40.69 -19.13
N LYS A 32 -59.51 39.69 -19.15
CA LYS A 32 -58.32 39.71 -18.30
C LYS A 32 -57.13 40.35 -19.03
N PRO A 33 -56.19 40.97 -18.31
CA PRO A 33 -54.93 41.43 -18.88
C PRO A 33 -54.13 40.31 -19.54
N VAL A 34 -53.41 40.64 -20.61
CA VAL A 34 -52.46 39.74 -21.26
C VAL A 34 -51.04 40.11 -20.83
N ILE A 35 -50.37 39.20 -20.12
CA ILE A 35 -48.97 39.33 -19.72
C ILE A 35 -48.07 38.87 -20.89
N SER A 36 -46.94 39.52 -21.11
CA SER A 36 -45.97 39.21 -22.18
C SER A 36 -44.54 39.52 -21.75
N GLY A 37 -43.56 38.85 -22.37
CA GLY A 37 -42.13 39.06 -22.09
C GLY A 37 -41.53 38.13 -21.03
N MET A 38 -42.28 37.12 -20.58
CA MET A 38 -41.82 36.10 -19.64
C MET A 38 -41.37 34.83 -20.36
N GLU A 39 -40.22 34.30 -19.97
CA GLU A 39 -39.65 33.04 -20.47
C GLU A 39 -39.08 32.25 -19.28
N ASP A 40 -38.99 30.92 -19.42
CA ASP A 40 -38.30 30.08 -18.45
C ASP A 40 -36.81 30.47 -18.38
N MET A 41 -36.22 30.39 -17.18
CA MET A 41 -34.85 30.85 -16.92
C MET A 41 -33.98 29.73 -16.37
N VAL A 42 -32.68 29.79 -16.68
CA VAL A 42 -31.65 28.91 -16.10
C VAL A 42 -30.62 29.79 -15.39
N LEU A 43 -30.39 29.51 -14.11
CA LEU A 43 -29.44 30.20 -13.23
C LEU A 43 -28.45 29.19 -12.64
N THR A 44 -27.29 29.66 -12.21
CA THR A 44 -26.29 28.85 -11.50
C THR A 44 -26.48 29.02 -10.00
N LEU A 45 -26.26 27.95 -9.23
CA LEU A 45 -26.30 27.98 -7.77
C LEU A 45 -25.33 29.07 -7.25
N GLY A 46 -25.86 29.98 -6.43
CA GLY A 46 -25.11 31.11 -5.85
C GLY A 46 -25.16 32.42 -6.64
N ASP A 47 -25.80 32.46 -7.82
CA ASP A 47 -25.99 33.70 -8.59
C ASP A 47 -26.78 34.76 -7.80
N GLU A 48 -26.55 36.04 -8.09
CA GLU A 48 -27.42 37.12 -7.60
C GLU A 48 -28.79 37.07 -8.28
N ALA A 49 -29.85 37.39 -7.53
CA ALA A 49 -31.21 37.37 -8.07
C ALA A 49 -31.37 38.39 -9.22
N PRO A 50 -31.87 37.97 -10.40
CA PRO A 50 -32.10 38.86 -11.52
C PRO A 50 -33.26 39.82 -11.23
N ASN A 51 -33.37 40.88 -12.03
CA ASN A 51 -34.56 41.72 -12.03
C ASN A 51 -35.71 40.99 -12.75
N TRP A 52 -36.58 40.34 -11.98
CA TRP A 52 -37.71 39.55 -12.49
C TRP A 52 -38.70 40.33 -13.38
N LEU A 53 -38.78 41.66 -13.25
CA LEU A 53 -39.69 42.49 -14.06
C LEU A 53 -39.04 43.05 -15.32
N ASP A 54 -37.77 42.76 -15.60
CA ASP A 54 -37.10 43.26 -16.79
C ASP A 54 -37.73 42.67 -18.06
N GLY A 55 -38.16 43.54 -18.98
CA GLY A 55 -38.83 43.13 -20.22
C GLY A 55 -40.27 42.61 -20.11
N VAL A 56 -40.83 42.47 -18.90
CA VAL A 56 -42.20 41.98 -18.69
C VAL A 56 -43.22 43.12 -18.75
N THR A 57 -44.30 42.93 -19.51
CA THR A 57 -45.38 43.91 -19.68
C THR A 57 -46.75 43.25 -19.63
N ALA A 58 -47.80 44.01 -19.29
CA ALA A 58 -49.18 43.54 -19.43
C ALA A 58 -50.07 44.60 -20.08
N THR A 59 -50.99 44.16 -20.93
CA THR A 59 -51.98 45.02 -21.59
C THR A 59 -53.38 44.45 -21.47
N ASP A 60 -54.34 45.33 -21.25
CA ASP A 60 -55.78 45.07 -21.21
C ASP A 60 -56.52 45.82 -22.34
N ASP A 61 -57.70 45.35 -22.75
CA ASP A 61 -58.45 45.93 -23.88
C ASP A 61 -59.20 47.22 -23.53
N VAL A 62 -59.46 47.48 -22.24
CA VAL A 62 -60.11 48.71 -21.74
C VAL A 62 -59.10 49.63 -21.06
N ASP A 63 -58.26 49.11 -20.18
CA ASP A 63 -57.35 49.91 -19.33
C ASP A 63 -55.99 50.20 -19.98
N GLY A 64 -55.67 49.54 -21.09
CA GLY A 64 -54.38 49.71 -21.77
C GLY A 64 -53.25 49.05 -20.98
N ASN A 65 -52.24 49.81 -20.53
CA ASN A 65 -51.10 49.21 -19.83
C ASN A 65 -51.43 48.96 -18.35
N VAL A 66 -51.30 47.71 -17.92
CA VAL A 66 -51.55 47.28 -16.54
C VAL A 66 -50.22 46.95 -15.84
N THR A 67 -50.15 47.21 -14.54
CA THR A 67 -48.93 46.94 -13.75
C THR A 67 -48.79 45.44 -13.51
N VAL A 68 -47.58 44.91 -13.76
CA VAL A 68 -47.24 43.52 -13.45
C VAL A 68 -46.59 43.44 -12.07
N THR A 69 -47.03 42.48 -11.27
CA THR A 69 -46.40 42.08 -10.02
C THR A 69 -45.79 40.69 -10.18
N VAL A 70 -44.77 40.38 -9.38
CA VAL A 70 -44.06 39.09 -9.45
C VAL A 70 -43.87 38.52 -8.04
N ASP A 71 -44.16 37.24 -7.88
CA ASP A 71 -43.82 36.43 -6.72
C ASP A 71 -42.74 35.42 -7.10
N ALA A 72 -41.51 35.71 -6.66
CA ALA A 72 -40.34 34.84 -6.77
C ALA A 72 -39.87 34.33 -5.39
N SER A 73 -40.73 34.42 -4.36
CA SER A 73 -40.36 34.06 -2.98
C SER A 73 -40.03 32.57 -2.80
N ALA A 74 -40.48 31.72 -3.72
CA ALA A 74 -40.17 30.31 -3.75
C ALA A 74 -38.78 29.99 -4.34
N VAL A 75 -38.12 30.94 -5.03
CA VAL A 75 -36.82 30.71 -5.65
C VAL A 75 -35.72 30.71 -4.59
N ILE A 76 -35.04 29.58 -4.44
CA ILE A 76 -33.90 29.41 -3.53
C ILE A 76 -32.63 29.30 -4.38
N LEU A 77 -31.83 30.37 -4.44
CA LEU A 77 -30.61 30.40 -5.27
C LEU A 77 -29.43 29.65 -4.64
N THR A 78 -29.57 29.17 -3.40
CA THR A 78 -28.55 28.38 -2.69
C THR A 78 -28.80 26.87 -2.77
N GLU A 79 -29.86 26.43 -3.45
CA GLU A 79 -30.23 25.02 -3.59
C GLU A 79 -30.58 24.74 -5.06
N ALA A 80 -29.97 23.70 -5.64
CA ALA A 80 -30.29 23.30 -7.00
C ALA A 80 -31.72 22.77 -7.09
N GLY A 81 -32.47 23.17 -8.11
CA GLY A 81 -33.89 22.82 -8.21
C GLY A 81 -34.64 23.61 -9.27
N ILE A 82 -35.92 23.27 -9.44
CA ILE A 82 -36.84 24.00 -10.32
C ILE A 82 -37.86 24.72 -9.44
N TYR A 83 -37.92 26.03 -9.60
CA TYR A 83 -38.77 26.92 -8.82
C TYR A 83 -39.80 27.62 -9.69
N ASP A 84 -40.95 27.90 -9.12
CA ASP A 84 -42.04 28.60 -9.80
C ASP A 84 -41.95 30.09 -9.50
N VAL A 85 -41.98 30.90 -10.55
CA VAL A 85 -42.13 32.36 -10.45
C VAL A 85 -43.47 32.73 -11.07
N ILE A 86 -44.30 33.46 -10.32
CA ILE A 86 -45.67 33.79 -10.71
C ILE A 86 -45.75 35.28 -11.02
N TYR A 87 -46.11 35.61 -12.25
CA TYR A 87 -46.43 36.97 -12.67
C TYR A 87 -47.93 37.18 -12.63
N SER A 88 -48.37 38.29 -12.05
CA SER A 88 -49.80 38.62 -11.93
C SER A 88 -50.07 40.06 -12.36
N ALA A 89 -51.17 40.26 -13.10
CA ALA A 89 -51.67 41.57 -13.51
C ALA A 89 -53.19 41.61 -13.28
N GLU A 90 -53.65 42.67 -12.62
CA GLU A 90 -55.05 42.94 -12.29
C GLU A 90 -55.44 44.30 -12.85
N ASP A 91 -56.52 44.33 -13.63
CA ASP A 91 -57.07 45.57 -14.20
C ASP A 91 -57.89 46.38 -13.15
N GLU A 92 -58.44 47.53 -13.54
CA GLU A 92 -59.25 48.37 -12.63
C GLU A 92 -60.62 47.74 -12.31
N ALA A 93 -61.10 46.81 -13.13
CA ALA A 93 -62.34 46.06 -12.95
C ALA A 93 -62.19 44.83 -12.03
N GLY A 94 -60.95 44.46 -11.69
CA GLY A 94 -60.59 43.33 -10.83
C GLY A 94 -60.42 42.00 -11.57
N ASN A 95 -60.26 41.98 -12.90
CA ASN A 95 -59.94 40.76 -13.63
C ASN A 95 -58.43 40.47 -13.49
N LEU A 96 -58.12 39.32 -12.88
CA LEU A 96 -56.76 38.88 -12.58
C LEU A 96 -56.29 37.80 -13.54
N GLU A 97 -55.14 38.02 -14.19
CA GLU A 97 -54.38 36.99 -14.89
C GLU A 97 -53.11 36.64 -14.13
N SER A 98 -52.70 35.37 -14.19
CA SER A 98 -51.46 34.92 -13.58
C SER A 98 -50.77 33.87 -14.44
N VAL A 99 -49.49 34.08 -14.71
CA VAL A 99 -48.66 33.18 -15.52
C VAL A 99 -47.47 32.73 -14.69
N THR A 100 -47.24 31.41 -14.69
CA THR A 100 -46.10 30.80 -14.00
C THR A 100 -45.01 30.45 -15.01
N ILE A 101 -43.78 30.87 -14.75
CA ILE A 101 -42.58 30.38 -15.44
C ILE A 101 -41.80 29.45 -14.52
N LYS A 102 -40.91 28.64 -15.12
CA LYS A 102 -39.94 27.80 -14.40
C LYS A 102 -38.57 28.48 -14.37
N VAL A 103 -38.00 28.59 -13.17
CA VAL A 103 -36.60 28.97 -12.96
C VAL A 103 -35.84 27.72 -12.53
N THR A 104 -34.88 27.29 -13.33
CA THR A 104 -34.01 26.15 -13.03
C THR A 104 -32.69 26.67 -12.46
N VAL A 105 -32.37 26.28 -11.22
CA VAL A 105 -31.07 26.54 -10.59
C VAL A 105 -30.24 25.27 -10.71
N ASN A 106 -29.17 25.30 -11.50
CA ASN A 106 -28.27 24.16 -11.66
C ASN A 106 -27.10 24.25 -10.69
N ASN A 107 -26.67 23.10 -10.16
CA ASN A 107 -25.35 23.00 -9.56
C ASN A 107 -24.31 23.11 -10.69
N PRO A 108 -23.23 23.90 -10.57
CA PRO A 108 -22.10 23.74 -11.48
C PRO A 108 -21.60 22.29 -11.39
N GLU A 109 -21.26 21.68 -12.52
CA GLU A 109 -20.40 20.50 -12.49
C GLU A 109 -19.11 20.93 -11.79
N VAL A 110 -18.81 20.27 -10.67
CA VAL A 110 -17.53 20.45 -9.98
C VAL A 110 -16.61 19.45 -10.64
N ASP A 111 -15.57 19.95 -11.28
CA ASP A 111 -14.57 19.10 -11.91
C ASP A 111 -13.96 18.19 -10.84
N ALA A 112 -13.78 16.91 -11.16
CA ALA A 112 -13.24 15.95 -10.20
C ALA A 112 -12.33 14.95 -10.89
N PHE A 113 -11.35 14.45 -10.14
CA PHE A 113 -10.56 13.29 -10.55
C PHE A 113 -10.64 12.21 -9.48
N TYR A 114 -10.32 10.98 -9.86
CA TYR A 114 -10.47 9.80 -9.01
C TYR A 114 -9.12 9.27 -8.58
N VAL A 115 -8.95 9.06 -7.28
CA VAL A 115 -7.73 8.49 -6.70
C VAL A 115 -8.03 7.08 -6.20
N SER A 116 -7.14 6.14 -6.49
CA SER A 116 -7.21 4.78 -5.95
C SER A 116 -5.87 4.31 -5.41
N LEU A 117 -5.92 3.41 -4.44
CA LEU A 117 -4.77 2.70 -3.91
C LEU A 117 -4.98 1.19 -4.10
N LEU A 118 -3.99 0.52 -4.69
CA LEU A 118 -3.97 -0.92 -4.92
C LEU A 118 -2.77 -1.56 -4.21
N ASP A 119 -3.00 -2.73 -3.61
CA ASP A 119 -1.93 -3.58 -3.08
C ASP A 119 -1.16 -4.29 -4.20
N LEU A 120 -0.15 -5.07 -3.82
CA LEU A 120 0.73 -5.79 -4.73
C LEU A 120 -0.02 -6.84 -5.57
N GLU A 121 -1.11 -7.40 -5.03
CA GLU A 121 -1.99 -8.35 -5.70
C GLU A 121 -3.03 -7.67 -6.62
N GLY A 122 -3.10 -6.33 -6.61
CA GLY A 122 -4.03 -5.52 -7.38
C GLY A 122 -5.42 -5.38 -6.74
N SER A 123 -5.57 -5.70 -5.47
CA SER A 123 -6.79 -5.45 -4.71
C SER A 123 -6.86 -3.97 -4.34
N THR A 124 -8.03 -3.37 -4.54
CA THR A 124 -8.28 -1.99 -4.13
C THR A 124 -8.33 -1.88 -2.60
N LEU A 125 -7.43 -1.09 -2.03
CA LEU A 125 -7.40 -0.75 -0.61
C LEU A 125 -8.23 0.51 -0.31
N MET A 126 -8.24 1.46 -1.23
CA MET A 126 -8.95 2.73 -1.10
C MET A 126 -9.33 3.29 -2.48
N ASN A 127 -10.46 4.00 -2.56
CA ASN A 127 -10.86 4.84 -3.68
C ASN A 127 -11.48 6.13 -3.12
N GLU A 128 -11.10 7.28 -3.66
CA GLU A 128 -11.66 8.59 -3.30
C GLU A 128 -11.90 9.47 -4.53
N THR A 129 -12.82 10.41 -4.39
CA THR A 129 -13.11 11.45 -5.39
C THR A 129 -12.53 12.77 -4.92
N ILE A 130 -11.72 13.39 -5.76
CA ILE A 130 -11.06 14.68 -5.47
C ILE A 130 -11.72 15.75 -6.32
N GLU A 131 -12.60 16.51 -5.68
CA GLU A 131 -13.24 17.69 -6.29
C GLU A 131 -12.25 18.85 -6.36
N PHE A 132 -12.22 19.57 -7.48
CA PHE A 132 -11.38 20.75 -7.65
C PHE A 132 -12.10 21.86 -8.42
N ASP A 133 -11.59 23.08 -8.27
CA ASP A 133 -12.01 24.24 -9.04
C ASP A 133 -10.92 24.54 -10.07
N ALA A 134 -11.20 24.30 -11.36
CA ALA A 134 -10.24 24.55 -12.45
C ALA A 134 -9.78 26.01 -12.56
N SER A 135 -10.46 26.95 -11.91
CA SER A 135 -10.02 28.35 -11.83
C SER A 135 -8.96 28.61 -10.76
N ASN A 136 -8.73 27.66 -9.84
CA ASN A 136 -7.73 27.74 -8.79
C ASN A 136 -6.49 26.89 -9.12
N GLU A 137 -5.30 27.47 -8.94
CA GLU A 137 -4.00 26.79 -9.15
C GLU A 137 -3.55 26.04 -7.87
N THR A 138 -4.42 25.22 -7.28
CA THR A 138 -4.07 24.45 -6.08
C THR A 138 -3.17 23.28 -6.46
N PRO A 139 -1.99 23.08 -5.84
CA PRO A 139 -1.15 21.93 -6.15
C PRO A 139 -1.90 20.62 -5.95
N ILE A 140 -1.73 19.66 -6.87
CA ILE A 140 -2.46 18.39 -6.83
C ILE A 140 -2.25 17.60 -5.54
N ILE A 141 -1.06 17.69 -4.96
CA ILE A 141 -0.73 17.06 -3.69
C ILE A 141 -1.60 17.65 -2.57
N GLU A 142 -1.82 18.96 -2.54
CA GLU A 142 -2.68 19.59 -1.53
C GLU A 142 -4.15 19.21 -1.71
N LEU A 143 -4.60 19.05 -2.97
CA LEU A 143 -5.95 18.56 -3.26
C LEU A 143 -6.17 17.13 -2.75
N ILE A 144 -5.21 16.25 -3.01
CA ILE A 144 -5.30 14.86 -2.57
C ILE A 144 -5.15 14.77 -1.04
N ASP A 145 -4.15 15.44 -0.45
CA ASP A 145 -3.87 15.40 1.00
C ASP A 145 -5.02 15.97 1.84
N ALA A 146 -5.83 16.87 1.28
CA ALA A 146 -7.04 17.38 1.93
C ALA A 146 -8.15 16.33 2.10
N VAL A 147 -8.14 15.26 1.30
CA VAL A 147 -9.14 14.17 1.30
C VAL A 147 -8.55 12.88 1.86
N VAL A 148 -7.32 12.55 1.46
CA VAL A 148 -6.58 11.34 1.82
C VAL A 148 -5.23 11.77 2.36
N GLU A 149 -4.94 11.47 3.63
CA GLU A 149 -3.63 11.78 4.22
C GLU A 149 -2.49 11.14 3.41
N LEU A 150 -1.59 11.96 2.89
CA LEU A 150 -0.40 11.56 2.17
C LEU A 150 0.83 11.70 3.06
N ASP A 151 1.62 10.62 3.17
CA ASP A 151 2.98 10.71 3.66
C ASP A 151 3.93 10.83 2.46
N TYR A 152 4.69 11.91 2.40
CA TYR A 152 5.53 12.21 1.25
C TYR A 152 6.79 13.01 1.60
N THR A 153 7.79 12.92 0.72
CA THR A 153 9.00 13.75 0.78
C THR A 153 9.18 14.51 -0.52
N VAL A 154 9.44 15.82 -0.40
CA VAL A 154 9.72 16.70 -1.55
C VAL A 154 11.22 16.70 -1.83
N PHE A 155 11.61 16.35 -3.05
CA PHE A 155 12.97 16.44 -3.56
C PHE A 155 13.05 17.46 -4.70
N ASP A 156 14.27 17.88 -5.06
CA ASP A 156 14.51 18.79 -6.19
C ASP A 156 14.03 18.24 -7.54
N PHE A 157 13.83 16.93 -7.63
CA PHE A 157 13.39 16.23 -8.84
C PHE A 157 11.94 15.73 -8.76
N GLY A 158 11.21 16.04 -7.69
CA GLY A 158 9.79 15.71 -7.53
C GLY A 158 9.42 15.29 -6.11
N THR A 159 8.11 15.17 -5.88
CA THR A 159 7.54 14.68 -4.63
C THR A 159 7.33 13.17 -4.70
N MET A 160 7.93 12.46 -3.75
CA MET A 160 7.81 11.01 -3.60
C MET A 160 6.80 10.67 -2.53
N ILE A 161 5.82 9.84 -2.89
CA ILE A 161 4.77 9.36 -2.00
C ILE A 161 5.25 8.08 -1.32
N HIS A 162 5.20 8.08 0.01
CA HIS A 162 5.59 6.96 0.87
C HIS A 162 4.37 6.22 1.43
N GLY A 163 3.30 6.97 1.72
CA GLY A 163 2.09 6.44 2.33
C GLY A 163 0.84 7.15 1.79
N VAL A 164 -0.27 6.41 1.71
CA VAL A 164 -1.55 6.90 1.21
C VAL A 164 -2.66 6.40 2.13
N GLY A 165 -3.37 7.32 2.80
CA GLY A 165 -4.47 6.98 3.71
C GLY A 165 -4.05 6.09 4.89
N GLY A 166 -2.80 6.23 5.36
CA GLY A 166 -2.22 5.39 6.41
C GLY A 166 -1.76 4.00 5.96
N HIS A 167 -1.86 3.68 4.66
CA HIS A 167 -1.26 2.50 4.06
C HIS A 167 0.15 2.81 3.58
N TYR A 168 1.05 1.84 3.75
CA TYR A 168 2.44 1.91 3.31
C TYR A 168 2.79 0.64 2.53
N PRO A 169 3.75 0.70 1.59
CA PRO A 169 4.24 -0.49 0.90
C PRO A 169 4.79 -1.52 1.89
N LYS A 170 4.76 -2.80 1.50
CA LYS A 170 5.40 -3.90 2.22
C LYS A 170 6.85 -3.51 2.57
N GLU A 171 7.27 -3.79 3.81
CA GLU A 171 8.62 -3.46 4.31
C GLU A 171 8.99 -1.97 4.32
N TYR A 172 8.01 -1.06 4.29
CA TYR A 172 8.28 0.35 4.43
C TYR A 172 9.11 0.64 5.69
N GLY A 173 10.24 1.33 5.51
CA GLY A 173 11.19 1.65 6.58
C GLY A 173 12.24 0.56 6.86
N ALA A 174 12.08 -0.64 6.32
CA ALA A 174 13.07 -1.72 6.38
C ALA A 174 13.89 -1.82 5.09
N SER A 175 13.20 -1.78 3.94
CA SER A 175 13.82 -1.84 2.61
C SER A 175 13.18 -0.81 1.65
N TYR A 176 13.77 -0.65 0.47
CA TYR A 176 13.21 0.16 -0.63
C TYR A 176 12.73 -0.71 -1.80
N ASN A 177 12.53 -2.00 -1.55
CA ASN A 177 12.17 -2.96 -2.57
C ASN A 177 10.72 -2.86 -3.02
N TYR A 178 9.86 -2.30 -2.16
CA TYR A 178 8.45 -2.08 -2.44
C TYR A 178 8.14 -0.58 -2.36
N TYR A 179 7.34 -0.09 -3.29
CA TYR A 179 7.02 1.33 -3.44
C TYR A 179 5.68 1.50 -4.15
N TYR A 180 5.09 2.70 -4.07
CA TYR A 180 3.93 3.04 -4.88
C TYR A 180 4.35 3.55 -6.26
N GLN A 181 4.05 2.80 -7.31
CA GLN A 181 4.06 3.30 -8.67
C GLN A 181 2.81 4.16 -8.89
N ILE A 182 3.01 5.37 -9.38
CA ILE A 182 1.91 6.29 -9.70
C ILE A 182 1.53 6.08 -11.17
N ILE A 183 0.25 5.81 -11.42
CA ILE A 183 -0.34 5.63 -12.74
C ILE A 183 -1.37 6.73 -12.94
N VAL A 184 -1.22 7.50 -14.03
CA VAL A 184 -2.19 8.54 -14.42
C VAL A 184 -2.84 8.11 -15.72
N ASP A 185 -4.17 7.98 -15.71
CA ASP A 185 -4.98 7.51 -16.86
C ASP A 185 -4.42 6.23 -17.50
N GLY A 186 -4.12 5.25 -16.65
CA GLY A 186 -3.56 3.96 -17.06
C GLY A 186 -2.11 3.99 -17.53
N THR A 187 -1.42 5.13 -17.42
CA THR A 187 -0.01 5.29 -17.80
C THR A 187 0.89 5.56 -16.59
N PRO A 188 1.87 4.69 -16.29
CA PRO A 188 2.84 4.94 -15.24
C PRO A 188 3.65 6.21 -15.51
N ILE A 189 3.77 7.08 -14.50
CA ILE A 189 4.59 8.28 -14.58
C ILE A 189 5.97 8.04 -13.96
N MET A 190 6.99 8.73 -14.49
CA MET A 190 8.36 8.71 -13.97
C MET A 190 8.75 10.02 -13.29
N THR A 191 7.80 10.92 -13.13
CA THR A 191 7.93 12.21 -12.46
C THR A 191 7.23 12.16 -11.11
N GLY A 192 7.57 13.09 -10.21
CA GLY A 192 6.80 13.28 -8.98
C GLY A 192 5.35 13.68 -9.27
N LEU A 193 4.46 13.40 -8.31
CA LEU A 193 3.03 13.73 -8.40
C LEU A 193 2.79 15.23 -8.59
N ASP A 194 3.68 16.07 -8.07
CA ASP A 194 3.68 17.54 -8.24
C ASP A 194 3.81 18.01 -9.70
N GLN A 195 4.23 17.14 -10.61
CA GLN A 195 4.36 17.44 -12.04
C GLN A 195 3.11 17.05 -12.85
N VAL A 196 2.12 16.42 -12.21
CA VAL A 196 0.85 16.03 -12.84
C VAL A 196 -0.07 17.25 -12.93
N VAL A 197 -0.54 17.54 -14.13
CA VAL A 197 -1.63 18.51 -14.35
C VAL A 197 -2.94 17.74 -14.26
N TYR A 198 -3.77 18.09 -13.29
CA TYR A 198 -5.07 17.44 -13.11
C TYR A 198 -6.10 17.98 -14.10
N GLU A 199 -6.91 17.06 -14.64
CA GLU A 199 -8.03 17.33 -15.54
C GLU A 199 -9.31 16.65 -14.99
N ASP A 200 -10.47 17.12 -15.45
CA ASP A 200 -11.75 16.50 -15.11
C ASP A 200 -11.82 15.05 -15.61
N ASP A 201 -12.44 14.18 -14.80
CA ASP A 201 -12.54 12.73 -15.01
C ASP A 201 -11.20 11.95 -15.09
N MET A 202 -10.06 12.59 -14.77
CA MET A 202 -8.76 11.93 -14.69
C MET A 202 -8.74 10.85 -13.59
N THR A 203 -7.87 9.85 -13.76
CA THR A 203 -7.59 8.81 -12.75
C THR A 203 -6.14 8.84 -12.30
N ILE A 204 -5.92 8.70 -10.98
CA ILE A 204 -4.61 8.55 -10.36
C ILE A 204 -4.63 7.29 -9.50
N GLU A 205 -3.82 6.31 -9.85
CA GLU A 205 -3.70 5.06 -9.11
C GLU A 205 -2.32 5.01 -8.45
N PHE A 206 -2.30 4.82 -7.13
CA PHE A 206 -1.13 4.39 -6.37
C PHE A 206 -1.14 2.86 -6.35
N VAL A 207 -0.19 2.24 -7.04
CA VAL A 207 -0.12 0.78 -7.13
C VAL A 207 1.14 0.31 -6.43
N GLU A 208 0.99 -0.48 -5.37
CA GLU A 208 2.14 -1.11 -4.74
C GLU A 208 2.88 -1.99 -5.76
N THR A 209 4.18 -1.78 -5.86
CA THR A 209 5.04 -2.40 -6.87
C THR A 209 6.35 -2.80 -6.21
N SER A 210 6.97 -3.87 -6.71
CA SER A 210 8.28 -4.33 -6.23
C SER A 210 9.37 -4.21 -7.29
N THR A 211 10.60 -3.90 -6.87
CA THR A 211 11.81 -4.06 -7.69
C THR A 211 12.34 -5.49 -7.69
N LEU A 212 11.83 -6.35 -6.82
CA LEU A 212 12.24 -7.74 -6.69
C LEU A 212 11.73 -8.60 -7.85
N SER A 213 12.51 -9.61 -8.20
CA SER A 213 12.04 -10.65 -9.12
C SER A 213 10.85 -11.40 -8.52
N ALA A 214 10.05 -12.06 -9.37
CA ALA A 214 8.95 -12.90 -8.87
C ALA A 214 9.44 -14.03 -7.95
N PHE A 215 10.65 -14.54 -8.19
CA PHE A 215 11.29 -15.54 -7.33
C PHE A 215 11.67 -14.95 -5.97
N ASP A 216 12.23 -13.75 -5.95
CA ASP A 216 12.60 -13.08 -4.69
C ASP A 216 11.37 -12.72 -3.84
N GLN A 217 10.27 -12.33 -4.49
CA GLN A 217 8.99 -12.14 -3.81
C GLN A 217 8.48 -13.46 -3.22
N GLN A 218 8.62 -14.58 -3.93
CA GLN A 218 8.27 -15.91 -3.40
C GLN A 218 9.11 -16.28 -2.16
N VAL A 219 10.40 -15.94 -2.13
CA VAL A 219 11.24 -16.14 -0.95
C VAL A 219 10.73 -15.29 0.23
N ASP A 220 10.36 -14.04 -0.03
CA ASP A 220 9.84 -13.14 1.00
C ASP A 220 8.49 -13.63 1.55
N ASP A 221 7.58 -14.04 0.66
CA ASP A 221 6.28 -14.60 1.04
C ASP A 221 6.46 -15.83 1.93
N PHE A 222 7.38 -16.74 1.58
CA PHE A 222 7.70 -17.87 2.44
C PHE A 222 8.20 -17.44 3.83
N ILE A 223 9.09 -16.43 3.91
CA ILE A 223 9.63 -15.95 5.19
C ILE A 223 8.51 -15.41 6.09
N TYR A 224 7.63 -14.57 5.54
CA TYR A 224 6.52 -14.00 6.31
C TYR A 224 5.48 -15.06 6.69
N ASP A 225 5.10 -15.95 5.76
CA ASP A 225 4.19 -17.05 6.04
C ASP A 225 4.75 -17.97 7.12
N PHE A 226 6.04 -18.28 7.09
CA PHE A 226 6.69 -19.09 8.12
C PHE A 226 6.60 -18.43 9.50
N ILE A 227 6.83 -17.13 9.59
CA ILE A 227 6.73 -16.37 10.85
C ILE A 227 5.30 -16.41 11.38
N GLU A 228 4.31 -16.20 10.51
CA GLU A 228 2.90 -16.18 10.90
C GLU A 228 2.38 -17.56 11.33
N THR A 229 2.79 -18.62 10.62
CA THR A 229 2.12 -19.92 10.71
C THR A 229 2.95 -21.04 11.35
N HIS A 230 4.28 -20.93 11.39
CA HIS A 230 5.16 -22.02 11.81
C HIS A 230 6.15 -21.66 12.92
N MET A 231 6.53 -20.40 13.10
CA MET A 231 7.54 -19.97 14.10
C MET A 231 7.25 -20.46 15.52
N ASP A 232 5.98 -20.44 15.95
CA ASP A 232 5.59 -20.87 17.30
C ASP A 232 5.83 -22.38 17.56
N THR A 233 6.12 -23.18 16.52
CA THR A 233 6.55 -24.58 16.68
C THR A 233 8.02 -24.71 17.06
N TYR A 234 8.82 -23.66 16.81
CA TYR A 234 10.27 -23.63 17.02
C TYR A 234 10.68 -22.79 18.22
N ILE A 235 9.88 -21.79 18.58
CA ILE A 235 10.15 -20.89 19.71
C ILE A 235 9.06 -21.09 20.75
N THR A 236 9.36 -21.91 21.76
CA THR A 236 8.45 -22.23 22.86
C THR A 236 9.15 -22.07 24.20
N ASP A 237 8.38 -21.98 25.28
CA ASP A 237 8.92 -21.97 26.65
C ASP A 237 9.84 -23.16 26.98
N SER A 238 9.69 -24.31 26.32
CA SER A 238 10.45 -25.52 26.63
C SER A 238 11.56 -25.87 25.65
N ALA A 239 11.55 -25.27 24.46
CA ALA A 239 12.48 -25.55 23.38
C ALA A 239 12.52 -24.35 22.43
N VAL A 240 13.73 -23.88 22.13
CA VAL A 240 13.97 -22.74 21.24
C VAL A 240 14.99 -23.15 20.19
N ASP A 241 14.57 -23.22 18.93
CA ASP A 241 15.50 -23.43 17.82
C ASP A 241 16.34 -22.16 17.59
N TYR A 242 17.67 -22.29 17.66
CA TYR A 242 18.57 -21.15 17.59
C TYR A 242 18.66 -20.55 16.18
N ASN A 243 18.41 -21.32 15.11
CA ASN A 243 18.40 -20.78 13.74
C ASN A 243 17.17 -19.91 13.53
N VAL A 244 15.99 -20.40 13.93
CA VAL A 244 14.74 -19.65 13.83
C VAL A 244 14.77 -18.42 14.73
N LEU A 245 15.21 -18.56 15.98
CA LEU A 245 15.33 -17.43 16.91
C LEU A 245 16.23 -16.32 16.33
N SER A 246 17.42 -16.67 15.85
CA SER A 246 18.37 -15.69 15.30
C SER A 246 17.79 -15.01 14.06
N ALA A 247 17.20 -15.78 13.14
CA ALA A 247 16.58 -15.23 11.94
C ALA A 247 15.44 -14.24 12.24
N VAL A 248 14.52 -14.60 13.13
CA VAL A 248 13.42 -13.73 13.54
C VAL A 248 13.96 -12.48 14.25
N TYR A 249 14.94 -12.64 15.14
CA TYR A 249 15.54 -11.51 15.83
C TYR A 249 16.24 -10.53 14.86
N GLN A 250 16.96 -11.04 13.86
CA GLN A 250 17.62 -10.22 12.84
C GLN A 250 16.61 -9.45 11.96
N LEU A 251 15.46 -10.05 11.64
CA LEU A 251 14.37 -9.35 10.92
C LEU A 251 13.79 -8.23 11.77
N ASN A 252 13.54 -8.49 13.06
CA ASN A 252 13.00 -7.49 13.99
C ASN A 252 14.00 -6.33 14.20
N MET A 253 15.29 -6.63 14.42
CA MET A 253 16.34 -5.60 14.56
C MET A 253 16.45 -4.67 13.35
N ARG A 254 16.11 -5.15 12.16
CA ARG A 254 16.16 -4.37 10.90
C ARG A 254 14.78 -3.88 10.45
N ASN A 255 13.79 -3.88 11.34
CA ASN A 255 12.43 -3.37 11.13
C ASN A 255 11.62 -4.09 10.04
N TYR A 256 12.01 -5.30 9.60
CA TYR A 256 11.22 -6.08 8.64
C TYR A 256 9.92 -6.63 9.27
N ILE A 257 9.95 -6.84 10.58
CA ILE A 257 8.80 -7.26 11.38
C ILE A 257 8.77 -6.44 12.67
N ASP A 258 7.59 -6.24 13.23
CA ASP A 258 7.39 -5.70 14.58
C ASP A 258 7.04 -6.85 15.51
N LEU A 259 8.05 -7.45 16.12
CA LEU A 259 7.90 -8.70 16.87
C LEU A 259 8.92 -8.84 18.01
N ASP A 260 8.44 -8.72 19.26
CA ASP A 260 9.23 -9.09 20.43
C ASP A 260 9.31 -10.63 20.58
N VAL A 261 10.37 -11.22 20.02
CA VAL A 261 10.61 -12.66 20.09
C VAL A 261 10.94 -13.16 21.50
N THR A 262 11.53 -12.32 22.35
CA THR A 262 11.91 -12.68 23.74
C THR A 262 10.68 -12.89 24.62
N SER A 263 9.56 -12.26 24.29
CA SER A 263 8.28 -12.46 25.00
C SER A 263 7.66 -13.85 24.81
N ARG A 264 8.16 -14.68 23.88
CA ARG A 264 7.59 -16.00 23.53
C ARG A 264 8.18 -17.18 24.27
N TYR A 265 9.30 -17.00 24.98
CA TYR A 265 9.92 -18.05 25.76
C TYR A 265 10.50 -17.49 27.05
N THR A 266 10.83 -18.38 27.98
CA THR A 266 11.51 -18.03 29.23
C THR A 266 12.95 -18.55 29.17
N TYR A 267 13.94 -17.66 29.23
CA TYR A 267 15.36 -18.02 29.16
C TYR A 267 15.76 -19.15 30.13
N GLU A 268 15.31 -19.10 31.39
CA GLU A 268 15.65 -20.11 32.41
C GLU A 268 15.05 -21.50 32.15
N ASN A 269 14.03 -21.60 31.29
CA ASN A 269 13.41 -22.88 30.96
C ASN A 269 14.17 -23.64 29.86
N ILE A 270 15.07 -22.98 29.11
CA ILE A 270 15.88 -23.61 28.08
C ILE A 270 16.89 -24.56 28.75
N SER A 271 16.96 -25.81 28.29
CA SER A 271 17.74 -26.86 28.99
C SER A 271 19.21 -26.48 29.19
N ILE A 272 19.86 -25.92 28.16
CA ILE A 272 21.30 -25.61 28.23
C ILE A 272 21.62 -24.40 29.13
N THR A 273 20.64 -23.56 29.49
CA THR A 273 20.86 -22.40 30.39
C THR A 273 20.94 -22.81 31.86
N GLN A 274 20.53 -24.05 32.17
CA GLN A 274 20.56 -24.63 33.52
C GLN A 274 21.84 -25.42 33.80
N GLU A 275 22.69 -25.62 32.80
CA GLU A 275 23.92 -26.41 32.89
C GLU A 275 25.14 -25.53 33.19
N SER A 276 26.16 -26.11 33.82
CA SER A 276 27.46 -25.43 34.00
C SER A 276 28.19 -25.38 32.66
N PHE A 277 28.89 -24.27 32.38
CA PHE A 277 29.64 -24.13 31.11
C PHE A 277 30.62 -25.28 30.86
N ALA A 278 31.26 -25.79 31.92
CA ALA A 278 32.21 -26.90 31.83
C ALA A 278 31.58 -28.24 31.38
N ASP A 279 30.26 -28.38 31.45
CA ASP A 279 29.53 -29.57 31.04
C ASP A 279 28.96 -29.44 29.61
N LEU A 280 28.97 -28.23 29.03
CA LEU A 280 28.47 -27.95 27.70
C LEU A 280 29.53 -28.20 26.62
N SER A 281 29.09 -28.70 25.47
CA SER A 281 29.93 -28.74 24.26
C SER A 281 30.16 -27.33 23.70
N VAL A 282 31.20 -27.15 22.88
CA VAL A 282 31.47 -25.87 22.20
C VAL A 282 30.26 -25.39 21.39
N GLY A 283 29.57 -26.30 20.70
CA GLY A 283 28.34 -25.96 19.98
C GLY A 283 27.19 -25.50 20.89
N ASN A 284 27.07 -26.06 22.10
CA ASN A 284 26.07 -25.58 23.07
C ASN A 284 26.50 -24.25 23.70
N LEU A 285 27.80 -24.00 23.90
CA LEU A 285 28.30 -22.69 24.33
C LEU A 285 28.00 -21.60 23.28
N MET A 286 28.14 -21.91 21.98
CA MET A 286 27.73 -21.02 20.89
C MET A 286 26.22 -20.71 20.94
N LYS A 287 25.36 -21.72 21.12
CA LYS A 287 23.91 -21.51 21.28
C LYS A 287 23.59 -20.68 22.52
N LEU A 288 24.33 -20.91 23.61
CA LEU A 288 24.16 -20.12 24.83
C LEU A 288 24.54 -18.66 24.61
N ALA A 289 25.58 -18.37 23.81
CA ALA A 289 25.94 -17.00 23.43
C ALA A 289 24.78 -16.32 22.68
N ILE A 290 24.14 -16.99 21.71
CA ILE A 290 22.95 -16.47 21.01
C ILE A 290 21.86 -16.07 22.01
N TYR A 291 21.46 -16.99 22.90
CA TYR A 291 20.40 -16.71 23.87
C TYR A 291 20.78 -15.57 24.82
N MET A 292 22.03 -15.54 25.32
CA MET A 292 22.47 -14.47 26.22
C MET A 292 22.52 -13.11 25.55
N THR A 293 22.95 -13.03 24.28
CA THR A 293 23.02 -11.78 23.52
C THR A 293 21.62 -11.24 23.23
N ILE A 294 20.70 -12.09 22.76
CA ILE A 294 19.30 -11.72 22.49
C ILE A 294 18.56 -11.25 23.75
N GLU A 295 18.83 -11.89 24.90
CA GLU A 295 18.27 -11.50 26.21
C GLU A 295 19.00 -10.30 26.85
N HIS A 296 20.03 -9.76 26.19
CA HIS A 296 20.87 -8.67 26.69
C HIS A 296 21.47 -8.94 28.09
N LEU A 297 21.89 -10.19 28.34
CA LEU A 297 22.52 -10.62 29.59
C LEU A 297 24.02 -10.30 29.63
N ASP A 298 24.63 -10.33 30.83
CA ASP A 298 26.09 -10.21 30.96
C ASP A 298 26.79 -11.46 30.41
N THR A 299 27.42 -11.32 29.25
CA THR A 299 28.12 -12.40 28.54
C THR A 299 29.57 -12.59 28.97
N THR A 300 30.09 -11.75 29.87
CA THR A 300 31.50 -11.81 30.33
C THR A 300 31.89 -13.21 30.85
N PRO A 301 31.09 -13.88 31.70
CA PRO A 301 31.46 -15.21 32.20
C PRO A 301 31.56 -16.28 31.12
N LEU A 302 30.70 -16.22 30.10
CA LEU A 302 30.73 -17.17 28.98
C LEU A 302 31.96 -16.93 28.10
N LYS A 303 32.25 -15.67 27.78
CA LYS A 303 33.46 -15.29 27.05
C LYS A 303 34.73 -15.75 27.78
N ASP A 304 34.85 -15.45 29.07
CA ASP A 304 36.00 -15.85 29.88
C ASP A 304 36.18 -17.37 29.89
N HIS A 305 35.07 -18.14 29.91
CA HIS A 305 35.15 -19.59 29.82
C HIS A 305 35.61 -20.07 28.44
N LEU A 306 35.05 -19.54 27.35
CA LEU A 306 35.44 -19.89 25.98
C LEU A 306 36.94 -19.71 25.76
N LEU A 307 37.51 -18.58 26.21
CA LEU A 307 38.95 -18.28 26.08
C LEU A 307 39.87 -19.22 26.89
N THR A 308 39.33 -20.10 27.73
CA THR A 308 40.11 -21.14 28.42
C THR A 308 40.16 -22.47 27.69
N LEU A 309 39.36 -22.63 26.63
CA LEU A 309 39.25 -23.88 25.89
C LEU A 309 40.43 -24.07 24.92
N ASP A 310 40.88 -25.30 24.79
CA ASP A 310 41.84 -25.73 23.76
C ASP A 310 41.06 -26.46 22.66
N VAL A 311 40.55 -25.70 21.69
CA VAL A 311 39.66 -26.21 20.64
C VAL A 311 40.49 -26.55 19.40
N THR A 312 40.69 -27.84 19.14
CA THR A 312 41.50 -28.30 17.98
C THR A 312 40.69 -28.97 16.88
N ASN A 313 39.45 -29.37 17.17
CA ASN A 313 38.58 -30.00 16.17
C ASN A 313 38.03 -28.92 15.21
N ALA A 314 38.06 -29.18 13.90
CA ALA A 314 37.68 -28.21 12.88
C ALA A 314 36.22 -27.74 13.01
N TYR A 315 35.29 -28.66 13.22
CA TYR A 315 33.88 -28.33 13.40
C TYR A 315 33.66 -27.52 14.68
N GLU A 316 34.29 -27.91 15.79
CA GLU A 316 34.20 -27.14 17.03
C GLU A 316 34.84 -25.75 16.90
N LEU A 317 35.92 -25.60 16.13
CA LEU A 317 36.53 -24.30 15.82
C LEU A 317 35.52 -23.35 15.16
N THR A 318 34.67 -23.84 14.25
CA THR A 318 33.63 -22.99 13.64
C THR A 318 32.64 -22.46 14.67
N SER A 319 32.20 -23.29 15.62
CA SER A 319 31.27 -22.88 16.67
C SER A 319 31.95 -21.96 17.69
N TYR A 320 33.21 -22.23 18.03
CA TYR A 320 34.02 -21.42 18.93
C TYR A 320 34.21 -19.99 18.39
N LEU A 321 34.62 -19.85 17.13
CA LEU A 321 34.84 -18.54 16.50
C LEU A 321 33.53 -17.75 16.36
N GLN A 322 32.42 -18.40 15.99
CA GLN A 322 31.10 -17.75 15.98
C GLN A 322 30.68 -17.29 17.38
N ALA A 323 30.92 -18.11 18.41
CA ALA A 323 30.65 -17.73 19.79
C ALA A 323 31.48 -16.51 20.21
N LEU A 324 32.77 -16.47 19.90
CA LEU A 324 33.61 -15.31 20.22
C LEU A 324 33.15 -14.05 19.48
N SER A 325 32.81 -14.17 18.20
CA SER A 325 32.32 -13.05 17.38
C SER A 325 31.10 -12.38 18.01
N MET A 326 30.08 -13.17 18.39
CA MET A 326 28.89 -12.70 19.13
C MET A 326 29.18 -12.03 20.47
N LEU A 327 30.35 -12.30 21.06
CA LEU A 327 30.76 -11.77 22.35
C LEU A 327 31.81 -10.64 22.22
N GLY A 328 31.97 -10.12 21.00
CA GLY A 328 32.87 -9.01 20.67
C GLY A 328 34.35 -9.37 20.80
N GLU A 329 34.72 -10.64 20.57
CA GLU A 329 36.07 -11.16 20.73
C GLU A 329 36.58 -11.86 19.46
N THR A 330 37.91 -11.90 19.29
CA THR A 330 38.54 -12.54 18.13
C THR A 330 39.66 -13.48 18.54
N ASP A 331 39.88 -14.53 17.76
CA ASP A 331 40.98 -15.48 17.96
C ASP A 331 41.65 -15.78 16.60
N GLN A 332 42.69 -15.00 16.29
CA GLN A 332 43.42 -15.11 15.02
C GLN A 332 44.15 -16.45 14.88
N ASP A 333 44.62 -17.04 15.98
CA ASP A 333 45.34 -18.31 15.93
C ASP A 333 44.36 -19.46 15.65
N ALA A 334 43.18 -19.45 16.27
CA ALA A 334 42.09 -20.39 15.97
C ALA A 334 41.58 -20.24 14.52
N ALA A 335 41.38 -19.01 14.04
CA ALA A 335 40.96 -18.76 12.66
C ALA A 335 42.04 -19.18 11.65
N LEU A 336 43.33 -18.94 11.94
CA LEU A 336 44.45 -19.41 11.13
C LEU A 336 44.52 -20.95 11.13
N SER A 337 44.24 -21.59 12.27
CA SER A 337 44.14 -23.05 12.36
C SER A 337 43.01 -23.59 11.50
N LEU A 338 41.85 -22.91 11.49
CA LEU A 338 40.69 -23.30 10.69
C LEU A 338 40.97 -23.24 9.18
N ILE A 339 41.52 -22.13 8.67
CA ILE A 339 41.82 -22.01 7.22
C ILE A 339 42.92 -22.96 6.73
N ASN A 340 43.75 -23.46 7.64
CA ASN A 340 44.78 -24.46 7.34
C ASN A 340 44.30 -25.90 7.57
N HIS A 341 43.07 -26.09 8.03
CA HIS A 341 42.50 -27.43 8.21
C HIS A 341 42.20 -28.08 6.86
N THR A 342 42.15 -29.41 6.85
CA THR A 342 41.68 -30.15 5.67
C THR A 342 40.20 -29.85 5.44
N LEU A 343 39.83 -29.53 4.19
CA LEU A 343 38.43 -29.42 3.78
C LEU A 343 37.76 -30.79 3.90
N GLU A 344 36.65 -30.86 4.64
CA GLU A 344 35.97 -32.13 4.93
C GLU A 344 34.79 -32.37 3.98
N ASP A 345 33.79 -31.48 4.02
CA ASP A 345 32.55 -31.54 3.25
C ASP A 345 31.94 -30.13 3.07
N PRO A 346 30.88 -29.97 2.26
CA PRO A 346 30.26 -28.66 2.04
C PRO A 346 29.66 -28.03 3.30
N ASP A 347 29.16 -28.83 4.24
CA ASP A 347 28.59 -28.35 5.51
C ASP A 347 29.69 -27.67 6.33
N PHE A 348 30.85 -28.33 6.47
CA PHE A 348 32.04 -27.77 7.09
C PHE A 348 32.48 -26.46 6.43
N ILE A 349 32.47 -26.38 5.09
CA ILE A 349 32.85 -25.16 4.38
C ILE A 349 31.87 -24.03 4.68
N GLY A 350 30.55 -24.29 4.64
CA GLY A 350 29.53 -23.30 4.98
C GLY A 350 29.65 -22.79 6.42
N MET A 351 29.86 -23.69 7.39
CA MET A 351 30.09 -23.33 8.79
C MET A 351 31.39 -22.53 8.95
N SER A 352 32.45 -22.90 8.22
CA SER A 352 33.74 -22.21 8.28
C SER A 352 33.66 -20.81 7.68
N TYR A 353 32.96 -20.62 6.57
CA TYR A 353 32.73 -19.31 5.99
C TYR A 353 31.96 -18.41 6.96
N THR A 354 30.94 -18.94 7.64
CA THR A 354 30.21 -18.18 8.67
C THR A 354 31.16 -17.77 9.81
N ALA A 355 31.94 -18.72 10.33
CA ALA A 355 32.89 -18.50 11.42
C ALA A 355 34.05 -17.54 11.09
N LEU A 356 34.38 -17.39 9.82
CA LEU A 356 35.47 -16.52 9.35
C LEU A 356 34.98 -15.13 8.94
N TYR A 357 33.74 -14.76 9.24
CA TYR A 357 33.25 -13.39 9.09
C TYR A 357 34.18 -12.42 9.85
N GLY A 358 34.72 -11.40 9.17
CA GLY A 358 35.64 -10.42 9.74
C GLY A 358 37.12 -10.86 9.80
N TYR A 359 37.47 -12.02 9.23
CA TYR A 359 38.84 -12.54 9.18
C TYR A 359 39.48 -12.48 7.77
N GLU A 360 38.95 -11.66 6.88
CA GLU A 360 39.37 -11.58 5.47
C GLU A 360 40.83 -11.11 5.32
N ALA A 361 41.39 -10.47 6.35
CA ALA A 361 42.77 -9.98 6.38
C ALA A 361 43.82 -11.05 6.77
N LEU A 362 43.41 -12.30 7.06
CA LEU A 362 44.36 -13.37 7.41
C LEU A 362 45.24 -13.76 6.23
N ASP A 363 46.52 -14.02 6.51
CA ASP A 363 47.43 -14.59 5.51
C ASP A 363 46.96 -16.01 5.14
N GLY A 364 46.73 -16.24 3.85
CA GLY A 364 46.17 -17.49 3.32
C GLY A 364 44.66 -17.50 3.14
N PHE A 365 43.91 -16.48 3.59
CA PHE A 365 42.45 -16.43 3.46
C PHE A 365 41.98 -16.58 2.00
N ASP A 366 42.54 -15.80 1.07
CA ASP A 366 42.20 -15.90 -0.36
C ASP A 366 42.47 -17.29 -0.95
N THR A 367 43.54 -17.95 -0.47
CA THR A 367 43.89 -19.32 -0.89
C THR A 367 42.87 -20.33 -0.36
N TYR A 368 42.42 -20.14 0.88
CA TYR A 368 41.36 -20.94 1.48
C TYR A 368 40.04 -20.77 0.73
N MET A 369 39.63 -19.53 0.43
CA MET A 369 38.41 -19.24 -0.36
C MET A 369 38.47 -19.89 -1.75
N THR A 370 39.62 -19.77 -2.43
CA THR A 370 39.83 -20.40 -3.76
C THR A 370 39.74 -21.93 -3.69
N SER A 371 40.38 -22.52 -2.68
CA SER A 371 40.40 -23.99 -2.51
C SER A 371 39.03 -24.54 -2.13
N SER A 372 38.33 -23.82 -1.25
CA SER A 372 36.96 -24.14 -0.82
C SER A 372 35.98 -24.04 -1.98
N TYR A 373 36.03 -22.98 -2.80
CA TYR A 373 35.22 -22.88 -4.01
C TYR A 373 35.50 -24.02 -4.99
N THR A 374 36.77 -24.38 -5.21
CA THR A 374 37.14 -25.51 -6.07
C THR A 374 36.52 -26.82 -5.59
N TYR A 375 36.43 -27.02 -4.26
CA TYR A 375 35.72 -28.16 -3.70
C TYR A 375 34.20 -28.05 -3.93
N ILE A 376 33.60 -26.91 -3.58
CA ILE A 376 32.15 -26.65 -3.71
C ILE A 376 31.69 -26.91 -5.15
N GLU A 377 32.44 -26.45 -6.16
CA GLU A 377 32.11 -26.64 -7.58
C GLU A 377 31.89 -28.11 -7.94
N THR A 378 32.60 -29.03 -7.28
CA THR A 378 32.43 -30.49 -7.50
C THR A 378 31.18 -31.08 -6.85
N THR A 379 30.51 -30.31 -5.98
CA THR A 379 29.32 -30.70 -5.21
C THR A 379 28.04 -30.01 -5.67
N LEU A 380 28.13 -29.02 -6.56
CA LEU A 380 26.98 -28.35 -7.13
C LEU A 380 26.16 -29.30 -8.00
N SER A 381 24.83 -29.20 -7.88
CA SER A 381 23.85 -29.85 -8.75
C SER A 381 22.62 -28.96 -8.91
N GLU A 382 21.74 -29.30 -9.86
CA GLU A 382 20.47 -28.57 -10.05
C GLU A 382 19.51 -28.71 -8.86
N ASP A 383 19.68 -29.77 -8.06
CA ASP A 383 18.95 -30.00 -6.81
C ASP A 383 19.68 -29.40 -5.60
N GLY A 384 20.72 -28.58 -5.79
CA GLY A 384 21.51 -27.97 -4.71
C GLY A 384 22.80 -28.71 -4.39
N ILE A 385 23.23 -28.69 -3.12
CA ILE A 385 24.54 -29.20 -2.69
C ILE A 385 24.51 -30.69 -2.38
N VAL A 386 25.34 -31.45 -3.13
CA VAL A 386 25.57 -32.88 -2.90
C VAL A 386 26.54 -33.05 -1.72
N SER A 387 25.99 -33.50 -0.59
CA SER A 387 26.75 -33.90 0.60
C SER A 387 26.42 -35.36 0.93
N TRP A 388 27.43 -36.14 1.35
CA TRP A 388 27.28 -37.58 1.63
C TRP A 388 26.60 -38.40 0.50
N GLY A 389 26.79 -37.96 -0.75
CA GLY A 389 26.31 -38.63 -1.95
C GLY A 389 24.93 -38.22 -2.45
N ASN A 390 24.21 -37.32 -1.77
CA ASN A 390 22.91 -36.83 -2.21
C ASN A 390 22.80 -35.31 -2.06
N ALA A 391 22.13 -34.67 -3.02
CA ALA A 391 21.70 -33.28 -2.85
C ALA A 391 20.66 -33.21 -1.73
N ASN A 392 20.77 -32.22 -0.85
CA ASN A 392 19.84 -32.06 0.26
C ASN A 392 19.69 -30.60 0.72
N ALA A 393 18.55 -30.29 1.33
CA ALA A 393 18.22 -28.93 1.77
C ALA A 393 19.14 -28.42 2.88
N SER A 394 19.51 -29.26 3.85
CA SER A 394 20.31 -28.85 5.01
C SER A 394 21.70 -28.36 4.59
N SER A 395 22.43 -29.13 3.77
CA SER A 395 23.76 -28.75 3.29
C SER A 395 23.71 -27.56 2.33
N THR A 396 22.64 -27.45 1.54
CA THR A 396 22.41 -26.29 0.67
C THR A 396 22.21 -25.02 1.50
N ALA A 397 21.37 -25.08 2.54
CA ALA A 397 21.13 -23.98 3.47
C ALA A 397 22.40 -23.57 4.23
N GLN A 398 23.17 -24.54 4.73
CA GLN A 398 24.42 -24.27 5.45
C GLN A 398 25.46 -23.58 4.56
N LEU A 399 25.56 -23.97 3.29
CA LEU A 399 26.45 -23.29 2.35
C LEU A 399 25.95 -21.87 2.01
N ILE A 400 24.65 -21.69 1.80
CA ILE A 400 24.05 -20.36 1.58
C ILE A 400 24.41 -19.41 2.72
N LEU A 401 24.22 -19.83 3.98
CA LEU A 401 24.60 -19.03 5.16
C LEU A 401 26.07 -18.61 5.12
N GLY A 402 26.96 -19.55 4.80
CA GLY A 402 28.39 -19.27 4.69
C GLY A 402 28.73 -18.28 3.57
N LEU A 403 28.15 -18.45 2.38
CA LEU A 403 28.37 -17.55 1.24
C LEU A 403 27.88 -16.14 1.54
N VAL A 404 26.68 -16.02 2.11
CA VAL A 404 26.08 -14.75 2.50
C VAL A 404 26.92 -14.04 3.56
N ALA A 405 27.42 -14.78 4.56
CA ALA A 405 28.35 -14.24 5.55
C ALA A 405 29.62 -13.67 4.92
N GLN A 406 30.02 -14.15 3.74
CA GLN A 406 31.20 -13.67 3.01
C GLN A 406 30.86 -12.62 1.94
N GLY A 407 29.61 -12.17 1.85
CA GLY A 407 29.16 -11.21 0.84
C GLY A 407 29.14 -11.79 -0.57
N ILE A 408 28.98 -13.11 -0.68
CA ILE A 408 28.93 -13.84 -1.95
C ILE A 408 27.47 -14.21 -2.20
N ASN A 409 26.94 -13.78 -3.34
CA ASN A 409 25.56 -14.05 -3.69
C ASN A 409 25.39 -15.53 -4.14
N PRO A 410 24.60 -16.34 -3.40
CA PRO A 410 24.37 -17.76 -3.72
C PRO A 410 23.59 -17.99 -5.04
N GLN A 411 23.05 -16.93 -5.63
CA GLN A 411 22.39 -16.96 -6.94
C GLN A 411 23.33 -16.60 -8.11
N ASP A 412 24.58 -16.21 -7.87
CA ASP A 412 25.52 -15.85 -8.94
C ASP A 412 25.90 -17.05 -9.82
N GLU A 413 26.27 -16.80 -11.09
CA GLU A 413 26.63 -17.82 -12.08
C GLU A 413 27.66 -18.86 -11.57
N ALA A 414 28.56 -18.46 -10.68
CA ALA A 414 29.57 -19.33 -10.06
C ALA A 414 28.97 -20.45 -9.18
N TYR A 415 27.76 -20.25 -8.67
CA TYR A 415 27.05 -21.20 -7.81
C TYR A 415 25.81 -21.80 -8.48
N GLN A 416 25.66 -21.60 -9.80
CA GLN A 416 24.56 -22.14 -10.57
C GLN A 416 24.88 -23.49 -11.21
N THR A 417 23.87 -24.35 -11.30
CA THR A 417 23.87 -25.52 -12.20
C THR A 417 22.66 -25.44 -13.11
N ASN A 418 22.85 -25.56 -14.44
CA ASN A 418 21.76 -25.42 -15.42
C ASN A 418 20.93 -24.14 -15.22
N THR A 419 21.58 -23.01 -14.91
CA THR A 419 20.96 -21.70 -14.61
C THR A 419 20.17 -21.61 -13.30
N ILE A 420 20.12 -22.68 -12.50
CA ILE A 420 19.48 -22.71 -11.18
C ILE A 420 20.52 -22.35 -10.12
N GLY A 421 20.28 -21.28 -9.37
CA GLY A 421 21.12 -20.87 -8.23
C GLY A 421 20.79 -21.64 -6.95
N LEU A 422 21.61 -21.50 -5.90
CA LEU A 422 21.44 -22.29 -4.68
C LEU A 422 20.17 -21.96 -3.90
N VAL A 423 19.72 -20.70 -3.92
CA VAL A 423 18.48 -20.29 -3.23
C VAL A 423 17.27 -20.87 -3.97
N GLU A 424 17.31 -20.85 -5.31
CA GLU A 424 16.27 -21.47 -6.14
C GLU A 424 16.23 -23.00 -5.94
N ALA A 425 17.40 -23.64 -5.91
CA ALA A 425 17.51 -25.06 -5.60
C ALA A 425 16.98 -25.39 -4.19
N LEU A 426 17.26 -24.55 -3.18
CA LEU A 426 16.74 -24.73 -1.83
C LEU A 426 15.21 -24.61 -1.79
N MET A 427 14.65 -23.59 -2.45
CA MET A 427 13.20 -23.37 -2.52
C MET A 427 12.45 -24.56 -3.16
N ALA A 428 13.10 -25.35 -4.01
CA ALA A 428 12.50 -26.57 -4.57
C ALA A 428 12.21 -27.68 -3.54
N TYR A 429 12.79 -27.60 -2.34
CA TYR A 429 12.53 -28.53 -1.23
C TYR A 429 11.35 -28.11 -0.34
N GLU A 430 10.79 -26.91 -0.56
CA GLU A 430 9.64 -26.41 0.19
C GLU A 430 8.42 -27.33 -0.02
N LEU A 431 7.73 -27.62 1.08
CA LEU A 431 6.47 -28.33 1.10
C LEU A 431 5.67 -27.98 2.36
N ASN A 432 4.51 -27.34 2.17
CA ASN A 432 3.53 -27.01 3.21
C ASN A 432 4.11 -26.17 4.36
N GLY A 433 4.93 -25.16 4.06
CA GLY A 433 5.54 -24.25 5.04
C GLY A 433 6.77 -24.82 5.74
N GLY A 434 7.30 -25.95 5.28
CA GLY A 434 8.55 -26.53 5.76
C GLY A 434 9.43 -27.04 4.61
N PHE A 435 10.61 -27.56 4.92
CA PHE A 435 11.55 -28.09 3.93
C PHE A 435 11.77 -29.57 4.11
N LYS A 436 11.74 -30.31 3.01
CA LYS A 436 12.18 -31.70 2.95
C LYS A 436 13.69 -31.79 3.16
N TRP A 437 14.17 -32.95 3.60
CA TRP A 437 15.61 -33.22 3.58
C TRP A 437 16.09 -33.52 2.15
N MET A 438 15.48 -34.52 1.49
CA MET A 438 15.68 -34.82 0.07
C MET A 438 14.46 -34.44 -0.75
N ILE A 439 14.65 -34.04 -2.01
CA ILE A 439 13.53 -33.66 -2.90
C ILE A 439 12.48 -34.78 -3.07
N THR A 440 12.94 -36.03 -3.01
CA THR A 440 12.12 -37.25 -3.12
C THR A 440 11.32 -37.59 -1.87
N ASP A 441 11.57 -36.93 -0.73
CA ASP A 441 10.84 -37.21 0.50
C ASP A 441 9.37 -36.78 0.39
N GLU A 442 8.48 -37.55 1.03
CA GLU A 442 7.04 -37.28 1.00
C GLU A 442 6.60 -36.19 1.98
N ASN A 443 7.39 -35.95 3.05
CA ASN A 443 7.04 -35.03 4.13
C ASN A 443 8.20 -34.06 4.40
N PRO A 444 7.90 -32.84 4.89
CA PRO A 444 8.94 -31.93 5.34
C PRO A 444 9.67 -32.48 6.57
N ASP A 445 10.97 -32.21 6.64
CA ASP A 445 11.79 -32.41 7.84
C ASP A 445 11.74 -31.14 8.68
N LEU A 446 10.75 -31.10 9.58
CA LEU A 446 10.50 -29.98 10.47
C LEU A 446 11.55 -29.86 11.59
N MET A 447 12.37 -30.88 11.83
CA MET A 447 13.30 -30.85 12.98
C MET A 447 14.68 -30.36 12.58
N PHE A 448 15.14 -30.69 11.37
CA PHE A 448 16.50 -30.37 10.92
C PHE A 448 16.52 -29.43 9.72
N SER A 449 15.91 -29.83 8.60
CA SER A 449 16.04 -29.10 7.34
C SER A 449 15.31 -27.76 7.35
N THR A 450 14.11 -27.74 7.90
CA THR A 450 13.25 -26.53 7.93
C THR A 450 13.88 -25.34 8.66
N PRO A 451 14.34 -25.44 9.93
CA PRO A 451 14.91 -24.30 10.63
C PRO A 451 16.20 -23.78 9.98
N GLN A 452 17.03 -24.67 9.42
CA GLN A 452 18.24 -24.29 8.68
C GLN A 452 17.90 -23.54 7.39
N ALA A 453 16.97 -24.08 6.58
CA ALA A 453 16.54 -23.44 5.35
C ALA A 453 15.91 -22.07 5.59
N PHE A 454 15.02 -21.94 6.58
CA PHE A 454 14.45 -20.65 6.98
C PHE A 454 15.54 -19.62 7.30
N SER A 455 16.52 -20.00 8.11
CA SER A 455 17.61 -19.09 8.49
C SER A 455 18.50 -18.68 7.31
N ALA A 456 18.73 -19.59 6.36
CA ALA A 456 19.48 -19.31 5.14
C ALA A 456 18.75 -18.34 4.21
N LEU A 457 17.42 -18.50 4.07
CA LEU A 457 16.59 -17.59 3.28
C LEU A 457 16.52 -16.20 3.92
N VAL A 458 16.42 -16.12 5.25
CA VAL A 458 16.48 -14.84 5.95
C VAL A 458 17.84 -14.16 5.76
N ALA A 459 18.95 -14.88 5.93
CA ALA A 459 20.27 -14.30 5.68
C ALA A 459 20.40 -13.80 4.23
N TYR A 460 19.96 -14.60 3.25
CA TYR A 460 19.92 -14.20 1.84
C TYR A 460 19.11 -12.92 1.63
N LYS A 461 17.88 -12.84 2.17
CA LYS A 461 17.03 -11.65 2.10
C LYS A 461 17.75 -10.40 2.65
N LEU A 462 18.31 -10.52 3.85
CA LEU A 462 18.99 -9.40 4.53
C LEU A 462 20.16 -8.84 3.72
N SER A 463 20.90 -9.69 3.00
CA SER A 463 21.98 -9.24 2.11
C SER A 463 21.44 -8.73 0.76
N ARG A 464 20.48 -9.43 0.15
CA ARG A 464 19.84 -9.09 -1.13
C ARG A 464 19.21 -7.71 -1.11
N ASP A 465 18.57 -7.35 0.00
CA ASP A 465 17.83 -6.10 0.14
C ASP A 465 18.73 -4.87 0.31
N ILE A 466 20.04 -5.08 0.46
CA ILE A 466 21.03 -4.00 0.56
C ILE A 466 21.85 -3.97 -0.73
N TRP A 467 22.00 -2.77 -1.29
CA TRP A 467 22.77 -2.57 -2.52
C TRP A 467 24.19 -3.15 -2.43
N GLY A 468 24.53 -3.99 -3.41
CA GLY A 468 25.85 -4.60 -3.52
C GLY A 468 26.02 -5.92 -2.77
N PHE A 469 24.95 -6.48 -2.20
CA PHE A 469 24.97 -7.78 -1.51
C PHE A 469 26.06 -7.86 -0.43
N PRO A 470 26.01 -7.00 0.60
CA PRO A 470 27.06 -6.95 1.61
C PRO A 470 27.13 -8.25 2.42
N ALA A 471 28.32 -8.51 2.94
CA ALA A 471 28.55 -9.60 3.89
C ALA A 471 27.59 -9.47 5.08
N THR A 472 26.76 -10.49 5.28
CA THR A 472 25.68 -10.49 6.26
C THR A 472 25.78 -11.74 7.12
N HIS A 473 26.09 -11.57 8.40
CA HIS A 473 26.27 -12.68 9.32
C HIS A 473 25.03 -12.84 10.21
N LEU A 474 24.36 -13.99 10.14
CA LEU A 474 23.09 -14.21 10.84
C LEU A 474 23.22 -14.14 12.36
N PHE A 475 24.40 -14.40 12.91
CA PHE A 475 24.64 -14.31 14.36
C PHE A 475 25.37 -13.01 14.74
N ASP A 476 25.40 -11.99 13.88
CA ASP A 476 25.83 -10.64 14.27
C ASP A 476 24.64 -9.89 14.89
N LEU A 477 24.44 -10.07 16.20
CA LEU A 477 23.20 -9.76 16.93
C LEU A 477 23.24 -8.40 17.67
N ASP A 478 24.21 -7.53 17.33
CA ASP A 478 24.47 -6.23 17.98
C ASP A 478 23.95 -5.01 17.20
#